data_AF-A0AAN7MGG0-F1
#
_entry.id   AF-A0AAN7MGG0-F1
#
_cell.length_a   1.000
_cell.length_b   1.000
_cell.length_c   1.000
_cell.angle_alpha   90.00
_cell.angle_beta   90.00
_cell.angle_gamma   90.00
#
_symmetry.space_group_name_H-M   'P 1'
#
loop_
_entity.id
_entity.type
_entity.pdbx_description
1 polymer ?
#
loop_
_entity_poly.entity_id
_entity_poly.type
_entity_poly.pdbx_seq_one_letter_code
_entity_poly.pdbx_strand_id
1 'polypeptide(L)'
;MCNFLGFFSLVIWEEQADCQEWKPMRRAFWAVFDTASPPRGGDISVRFQVCGGSGVRWIQPKNAIPGDGKAGATYSIGIQLD
;
A
#
# COMPACT_ATOMS: atom_id res chain seq x y z
N MET A 1 10.15 -4.29 -13.58
CA MET A 1 10.60 -5.70 -13.77
C MET A 1 10.69 -6.37 -12.42
N CYS A 2 10.02 -7.50 -12.24
CA CYS A 2 10.14 -8.29 -11.03
C CYS A 2 11.41 -9.12 -11.10
N ASN A 3 12.33 -8.92 -10.15
CA ASN A 3 13.61 -9.62 -10.16
C ASN A 3 13.42 -11.08 -9.74
N PHE A 4 13.99 -11.99 -10.53
CA PHE A 4 13.79 -13.43 -10.54
C PHE A 4 14.47 -14.19 -9.37
N LEU A 5 14.88 -13.48 -8.30
CA LEU A 5 15.74 -14.01 -7.23
C LEU A 5 14.97 -14.57 -6.01
N GLY A 6 13.71 -14.96 -6.16
CA GLY A 6 12.94 -15.62 -5.07
C GLY A 6 12.45 -14.69 -3.96
N PHE A 7 12.61 -13.37 -4.12
CA PHE A 7 12.04 -12.38 -3.21
C PHE A 7 10.73 -11.84 -3.78
N PHE A 8 9.63 -12.02 -3.03
CA PHE A 8 8.39 -11.31 -3.32
C PHE A 8 8.65 -9.79 -3.21
N SER A 9 8.23 -9.03 -4.21
CA SER A 9 8.27 -7.58 -4.21
C SER A 9 6.89 -7.05 -3.81
N LEU A 10 6.85 -6.13 -2.85
CA LEU A 10 5.63 -5.43 -2.46
C LEU A 10 5.81 -3.94 -2.80
N VAL A 11 4.88 -3.42 -3.58
CA VAL A 11 4.71 -1.98 -3.79
C VAL A 11 3.32 -1.61 -3.29
N ILE A 12 3.25 -0.64 -2.37
CA ILE A 12 1.99 -0.09 -1.89
C ILE A 12 1.72 1.18 -2.70
N TRP A 13 0.50 1.30 -3.18
CA TRP A 13 0.00 2.47 -3.90
C TRP A 13 -1.05 3.14 -3.03
N GLU A 14 -1.04 4.46 -2.99
CA GLU A 14 -2.02 5.28 -2.31
C GLU A 14 -2.78 6.14 -3.32
N GLU A 15 -4.06 6.38 -3.07
CA GLU A 15 -4.85 7.32 -3.87
C GLU A 15 -4.67 8.75 -3.34
N GLN A 16 -4.33 9.68 -4.22
CA GLN A 16 -4.26 11.09 -3.89
C GLN A 16 -5.66 11.68 -3.82
N ALA A 17 -6.03 12.25 -2.65
CA ALA A 17 -7.35 12.83 -2.43
C ALA A 17 -7.70 13.97 -3.42
N ASP A 18 -6.70 14.74 -3.85
CA ASP A 18 -6.93 15.92 -4.70
C ASP A 18 -7.19 15.56 -6.18
N CYS A 19 -6.76 14.38 -6.65
CA CYS A 19 -6.73 14.07 -8.09
C CYS A 19 -7.16 12.63 -8.44
N GLN A 20 -7.56 11.80 -7.47
CA GLN A 20 -7.91 10.37 -7.66
C GLN A 20 -6.82 9.57 -8.41
N GLU A 21 -5.56 10.00 -8.28
CA GLU A 21 -4.43 9.38 -8.95
C GLU A 21 -3.70 8.44 -7.98
N TRP A 22 -3.30 7.27 -8.47
CA TRP A 22 -2.55 6.29 -7.70
C TRP A 22 -1.06 6.58 -7.75
N LYS A 23 -0.45 6.82 -6.59
CA LYS A 23 0.99 7.04 -6.46
C LYS A 23 1.64 5.91 -5.66
N PRO A 24 2.82 5.40 -6.06
CA PRO A 24 3.53 4.43 -5.26
C PRO A 24 4.09 5.09 -4.00
N MET A 25 3.84 4.48 -2.85
CA MET A 25 4.48 4.84 -1.59
C MET A 25 5.97 4.52 -1.64
N ARG A 26 6.77 5.31 -0.91
CA ARG A 26 8.21 5.10 -0.87
C ARG A 26 8.53 4.00 0.16
N ARG A 27 9.30 2.98 -0.25
CA ARG A 27 9.79 1.95 0.67
C ARG A 27 10.96 2.52 1.48
N ALA A 28 10.71 2.86 2.74
CA ALA A 28 11.72 3.42 3.63
C ALA A 28 12.73 2.36 4.07
N PHE A 29 12.25 1.25 4.66
CA PHE A 29 13.10 0.18 5.16
C PHE A 29 12.34 -1.14 5.26
N TRP A 30 12.82 -2.21 4.61
CA TRP A 30 12.18 -3.53 4.59
C TRP A 30 10.68 -3.46 4.22
N ALA A 31 9.80 -3.70 5.20
CA ALA A 31 8.34 -3.67 5.06
C ALA A 31 7.70 -2.33 5.50
N VAL A 32 8.51 -1.29 5.74
CA VAL A 32 8.06 0.06 6.08
C VAL A 32 7.94 0.89 4.81
N PHE A 33 6.75 1.44 4.58
CA PHE A 33 6.44 2.36 3.48
C PHE A 33 6.02 3.71 4.09
N ASP A 34 6.60 4.79 3.58
CA ASP A 34 6.26 6.16 3.99
C ASP A 34 5.54 6.91 2.87
N THR A 35 4.70 7.87 3.27
CA THR A 35 4.17 8.90 2.38
C THR A 35 4.54 10.28 2.90
N ALA A 36 4.99 11.15 2.00
CA ALA A 36 5.44 12.49 2.32
C ALA A 36 4.26 13.47 2.55
N SER A 37 3.06 13.14 2.06
CA SER A 37 1.90 14.01 2.16
C SER A 37 0.64 13.16 2.37
N PRO A 38 0.33 12.77 3.62
CA PRO A 38 -0.90 12.05 3.90
C PRO A 38 -2.11 12.89 3.45
N PRO A 39 -3.12 12.28 2.79
CA PRO A 39 -4.37 12.95 2.47
C PRO A 39 -4.96 13.58 3.72
N ARG A 40 -5.20 14.89 3.71
CA ARG A 40 -5.68 15.59 4.91
C ARG A 40 -7.17 15.32 5.10
N GLY A 41 -7.52 14.58 6.15
CA GLY A 41 -8.89 14.50 6.67
C GLY A 41 -9.85 13.61 5.90
N GLY A 42 -9.36 12.73 5.01
CA GLY A 42 -10.17 11.75 4.29
C GLY A 42 -9.62 10.34 4.42
N ASP A 43 -10.45 9.34 4.13
CA ASP A 43 -10.05 7.93 4.12
C ASP A 43 -8.92 7.69 3.12
N ILE A 44 -7.92 6.93 3.54
CA ILE A 44 -6.77 6.59 2.71
C ILE A 44 -7.06 5.25 2.03
N SER A 45 -7.31 5.31 0.73
CA SER A 45 -7.36 4.14 -0.16
C SER A 45 -5.94 3.70 -0.48
N VAL A 46 -5.63 2.43 -0.19
CA VAL A 46 -4.35 1.80 -0.57
C VAL A 46 -4.58 0.63 -1.52
N ARG A 47 -3.57 0.28 -2.33
CA ARG A 47 -3.56 -0.91 -3.19
C ARG A 47 -2.19 -1.56 -3.14
N PHE A 48 -2.16 -2.88 -3.02
CA PHE A 48 -0.94 -3.68 -2.95
C PHE A 48 -0.67 -4.29 -4.32
N GLN A 49 0.50 -4.01 -4.86
CA GLN A 49 1.06 -4.71 -6.00
C GLN A 49 2.10 -5.69 -5.47
N VAL A 50 1.74 -6.97 -5.50
CA VAL A 50 2.59 -8.08 -5.09
C VAL A 50 3.18 -8.68 -6.35
N CYS A 51 4.50 -8.79 -6.43
CA CYS A 51 5.14 -9.56 -7.48
C CYS A 51 5.88 -10.75 -6.91
N GLY A 52 5.63 -11.93 -7.45
CA GLY A 52 6.27 -13.19 -7.05
C GLY A 52 6.51 -14.11 -8.24
N GLY A 53 6.75 -15.39 -7.95
CA GLY A 53 6.97 -16.40 -9.00
C GLY A 53 5.78 -16.59 -9.95
N SER A 54 4.56 -16.29 -9.51
CA SER A 54 3.34 -16.33 -10.30
C SER A 54 3.04 -15.02 -11.08
N GLY A 55 3.95 -14.04 -11.04
CA GLY A 55 3.78 -12.74 -11.69
C GLY A 55 3.26 -11.65 -10.76
N VAL A 56 2.59 -10.65 -11.34
CA VAL A 56 2.09 -9.46 -10.64
C VAL A 56 0.62 -9.65 -10.25
N ARG A 57 0.31 -9.52 -8.96
CA ARG A 57 -1.04 -9.53 -8.39
C ARG A 57 -1.35 -8.16 -7.79
N TRP A 58 -2.52 -7.64 -8.11
CA TRP A 58 -3.06 -6.41 -7.52
C TRP A 58 -4.13 -6.74 -6.50
N ILE A 59 -4.04 -6.15 -5.31
CA ILE A 59 -5.01 -6.36 -4.23
C ILE A 59 -5.41 -5.01 -3.66
N GLN A 60 -6.71 -4.73 -3.66
CA GLN A 60 -7.27 -3.56 -3.01
C GLN A 60 -8.07 -4.02 -1.79
N PRO A 61 -7.68 -3.64 -0.56
CA PRO A 61 -8.49 -3.90 0.62
C PRO A 61 -9.83 -3.16 0.54
N LYS A 62 -10.86 -3.78 1.11
CA LYS A 62 -12.19 -3.15 1.25
C LYS A 62 -12.22 -2.11 2.38
N ASN A 63 -11.35 -2.26 3.37
CA ASN A 63 -11.25 -1.35 4.50
C ASN A 63 -10.20 -0.29 4.17
N ALA A 64 -10.65 0.96 4.06
CA ALA A 64 -9.75 2.11 3.97
C ALA A 64 -9.13 2.40 5.35
N ILE A 65 -7.93 2.99 5.35
CA ILE A 65 -7.34 3.47 6.60
C ILE A 65 -8.01 4.81 6.92
N PRO A 66 -8.64 4.95 8.09
CA PRO A 66 -9.30 6.20 8.46
C PRO A 66 -8.31 7.37 8.46
N GLY A 67 -8.72 8.50 7.88
CA GLY A 67 -7.88 9.71 7.78
C GLY A 67 -7.52 10.34 9.13
N ASP A 68 -8.29 10.06 10.17
CA ASP A 68 -8.03 10.39 11.57
C ASP A 68 -7.14 9.35 12.27
N GLY A 69 -6.43 8.53 11.49
CA GLY A 69 -5.52 7.52 11.96
C GLY A 69 -4.55 8.04 13.02
N LYS A 70 -4.57 7.45 14.22
CA LYS A 70 -3.66 7.85 15.30
C LYS A 70 -2.27 7.30 15.03
N ALA A 71 -1.24 8.11 15.21
CA ALA A 71 0.14 7.63 15.15
C ALA A 71 0.32 6.46 16.13
N GLY A 72 0.88 5.35 15.64
CA GLY A 72 1.05 4.12 16.41
C GLY A 72 -0.17 3.19 16.47
N ALA A 73 -1.30 3.56 15.86
CA ALA A 73 -2.44 2.65 15.70
C ALA A 73 -2.14 1.58 14.65
N THR A 74 -2.61 0.36 14.91
CA THR A 74 -2.51 -0.76 13.96
C THR A 74 -3.88 -1.00 13.33
N TYR A 75 -3.94 -0.93 12.01
CA TYR A 75 -5.15 -1.21 11.24
C TYR A 75 -4.98 -2.51 10.47
N SER A 76 -5.85 -3.48 10.73
CA SER A 76 -5.88 -4.73 9.97
C SER A 76 -6.82 -4.57 8.77
N ILE A 77 -6.24 -4.70 7.58
CA ILE A 77 -6.96 -4.60 6.30
C ILE A 77 -7.48 -5.95 5.79
N GLY A 78 -7.25 -7.03 6.55
CA GLY A 78 -7.82 -8.37 6.27
C GLY A 78 -7.33 -9.04 4.98
N ILE A 79 -6.17 -8.64 4.45
CA ILE A 79 -5.59 -9.24 3.25
C ILE A 79 -4.77 -10.46 3.64
N GLN A 80 -5.13 -11.63 3.10
CA GLN A 80 -4.30 -12.83 3.12
C GLN A 80 -3.80 -13.12 1.69
N LEU A 81 -2.49 -13.27 1.56
CA LEU A 81 -1.88 -13.80 0.34
C LEU A 81 -1.90 -15.33 0.47
N ASP A 82 -2.58 -15.97 -0.48
CA ASP A 82 -2.52 -17.42 -0.72
C ASP A 82 -1.38 -17.72 -1.69
#